data_AF-A0A0R3IFR7-F1
#
_entry.id   AF-A0A0R3IFR7-F1
#
_cell.length_a   1.000
_cell.length_b   1.000
_cell.length_c   1.000
_cell.angle_alpha   90.00
_cell.angle_beta   90.00
_cell.angle_gamma   90.00
#
_symmetry.space_group_name_H-M   'P 1'
#
loop_
_entity.id
_entity.type
_entity.pdbx_description
1 polymer ?
#
loop_
_entity_poly.entity_id
_entity_poly.type
_entity_poly.pdbx_seq_one_letter_code
_entity_poly.pdbx_strand_id
1 'polypeptide(L)'
;MTDAQRHGSVALVNGWISNGGTSGAVGPTRQCIYRLPGTPAYASAVYAMNGVMLWAGGQDITRQPRHFDGIGKADQLEAFLAGR
;
A
#
# COMPACT_ATOMS: atom_id res chain seq x y z
N MET A 1 -1.09 -11.69 11.20
CA MET A 1 -0.38 -10.74 10.32
C MET A 1 -1.34 -9.59 10.04
N THR A 2 -0.90 -8.34 10.22
CA THR A 2 -1.75 -7.17 9.95
C THR A 2 -1.79 -6.84 8.45
N ASP A 3 -2.76 -6.05 7.99
CA ASP A 3 -2.81 -5.60 6.60
C ASP A 3 -1.50 -4.86 6.24
N ALA A 4 -1.01 -4.00 7.12
CA ALA A 4 0.25 -3.30 6.91
C ALA A 4 1.44 -4.25 6.70
N GLN A 5 1.54 -5.33 7.49
CA GLN A 5 2.58 -6.34 7.36
C GLN A 5 2.43 -7.13 6.06
N ARG A 6 1.20 -7.53 5.72
CA ARG A 6 0.88 -8.30 4.51
C ARG A 6 1.22 -7.51 3.24
N HIS A 7 0.73 -6.27 3.13
CA HIS A 7 1.04 -5.39 2.00
C HIS A 7 2.53 -5.07 1.90
N GLY A 8 3.21 -4.83 3.04
CA GLY A 8 4.66 -4.62 3.05
C GLY A 8 5.43 -5.83 2.49
N SER A 9 5.03 -7.04 2.88
CA SER A 9 5.61 -8.29 2.35
C SER A 9 5.36 -8.45 0.85
N VAL A 10 4.12 -8.22 0.40
CA VAL A 10 3.75 -8.37 -1.02
C VAL A 10 4.43 -7.32 -1.89
N ALA A 11 4.49 -6.06 -1.41
CA ALA A 11 5.23 -5.00 -2.06
C ALA A 11 6.70 -5.41 -2.28
N LEU A 12 7.38 -5.84 -1.22
CA LEU A 12 8.79 -6.24 -1.28
C LEU A 12 9.02 -7.39 -2.28
N VAL A 13 8.19 -8.43 -2.22
CA VAL A 13 8.29 -9.60 -3.12
C VAL A 13 8.10 -9.22 -4.59
N ASN A 14 7.26 -8.23 -4.88
CA ASN A 14 6.96 -7.78 -6.24
C ASN A 14 7.78 -6.55 -6.67
N GLY A 15 8.87 -6.24 -5.96
CA GLY A 15 9.82 -5.19 -6.34
C GLY A 15 9.37 -3.76 -6.06
N TRP A 16 8.28 -3.58 -5.31
CA TRP A 16 7.86 -2.27 -4.82
C TRP A 16 8.70 -1.85 -3.63
N ILE A 17 9.14 -0.59 -3.63
CA ILE A 17 9.86 0.03 -2.53
C ILE A 17 8.86 0.76 -1.64
N SER A 18 8.81 0.38 -0.36
CA SER A 18 8.03 1.12 0.64
C SER A 18 8.85 2.25 1.24
N ASN A 19 8.37 3.48 1.08
CA ASN A 19 8.90 4.67 1.77
C ASN A 19 8.36 4.78 3.22
N GLY A 20 7.47 3.87 3.62
CA GLY A 20 6.97 3.80 4.99
C GLY A 20 8.01 3.15 5.88
N GLY A 21 9.03 3.93 6.30
CA GLY A 21 10.04 3.50 7.25
C GLY A 21 9.42 2.88 8.51
N THR A 22 10.25 2.18 9.29
CA THR A 22 9.95 1.70 10.65
C THR A 22 9.66 2.83 11.65
N SER A 23 9.38 4.06 11.19
CA SER A 23 9.10 5.19 12.06
C SER A 23 7.87 4.87 12.90
N GLY A 24 8.06 4.90 14.22
CA GLY A 24 6.97 4.89 15.19
C GLY A 24 6.09 6.09 14.85
N ALA A 25 4.90 5.81 14.33
CA ALA A 25 3.98 6.85 13.89
C ALA A 25 3.75 7.86 15.02
N VAL A 26 3.98 9.14 14.75
CA VAL A 26 3.62 10.25 15.64
C VAL A 26 2.16 10.61 15.35
N GLY A 27 1.24 9.67 15.59
CA GLY A 27 -0.18 9.86 15.26
C GLY A 27 -1.01 8.57 15.27
N PRO A 28 -2.35 8.68 15.25
CA PRO A 28 -3.27 7.53 15.35
C PRO A 28 -3.24 6.58 14.15
N THR A 29 -2.53 6.95 13.09
CA THR A 29 -2.43 6.20 11.84
C THR A 29 -1.01 6.18 11.30
N ARG A 30 -0.71 5.19 10.48
CA ARG A 30 0.55 5.05 9.74
C ARG A 30 0.26 5.12 8.24
N GLN A 31 0.91 6.03 7.53
CA GLN A 31 0.88 6.08 6.08
C GLN A 31 2.09 5.33 5.49
N CYS A 32 1.86 4.47 4.51
CA CYS A 32 2.88 3.81 3.72
C CYS A 32 2.69 4.16 2.24
N ILE A 33 3.79 4.51 1.57
CA ILE A 33 3.82 4.77 0.14
C ILE A 33 4.70 3.71 -0.50
N TYR A 34 4.15 2.95 -1.44
CA TYR A 34 4.83 1.94 -2.25
C TYR A 34 5.08 2.50 -3.64
N ARG A 35 6.31 2.38 -4.15
CA ARG A 35 6.68 2.83 -5.51
C ARG A 35 7.30 1.69 -6.28
N LEU A 36 6.93 1.54 -7.55
CA LEU A 36 7.55 0.57 -8.44
C LEU A 36 8.68 1.26 -9.23
N PRO A 37 9.96 0.90 -9.02
CA PRO A 37 11.10 1.57 -9.64
C PRO A 37 11.04 1.62 -11.16
N GLY A 38 11.47 2.73 -11.76
CA GLY A 38 11.48 2.90 -13.22
C GLY A 38 10.09 3.15 -13.85
N THR A 39 9.03 3.26 -13.05
CA THR A 39 7.66 3.49 -13.53
C THR A 39 7.01 4.69 -12.84
N PRO A 40 5.93 5.26 -13.40
CA PRO A 40 5.11 6.24 -12.70
C PRO A 40 4.16 5.62 -11.66
N ALA A 41 4.19 4.30 -11.44
CA ALA A 41 3.24 3.61 -10.58
C ALA A 41 3.57 3.81 -9.09
N TYR A 42 2.53 4.10 -8.30
CA TYR A 42 2.62 4.19 -6.85
C TYR A 42 1.32 3.73 -6.18
N ALA A 43 1.42 3.25 -4.95
CA ALA A 43 0.29 3.06 -4.05
C ALA A 43 0.55 3.79 -2.73
N SER A 44 -0.48 4.34 -2.13
CA SER A 44 -0.49 4.98 -0.82
C SER A 44 -1.57 4.32 0.00
N ALA A 45 -1.22 3.83 1.17
CA ALA A 45 -2.15 3.17 2.08
C ALA A 45 -2.00 3.77 3.47
N VAL A 46 -3.13 3.99 4.15
CA VAL A 46 -3.15 4.39 5.55
C VAL A 46 -3.71 3.25 6.39
N TYR A 47 -2.97 2.94 7.44
CA TYR A 47 -3.31 1.92 8.40
C TYR A 47 -3.60 2.57 9.76
N ALA A 48 -4.54 2.00 10.51
CA ALA A 48 -4.68 2.27 11.93
C ALA A 48 -3.46 1.72 12.71
N MET A 49 -3.28 2.11 13.98
CA MET A 49 -2.19 1.59 14.81
C MET A 49 -2.18 0.07 14.96
N ASN A 50 -3.35 -0.59 14.91
CA ASN A 50 -3.47 -2.05 14.91
C ASN A 50 -3.12 -2.69 13.55
N GLY A 51 -2.75 -1.89 12.55
CA GLY A 51 -2.33 -2.33 11.22
C GLY A 51 -3.48 -2.65 10.27
N VAL A 52 -4.74 -2.38 10.63
CA VAL A 52 -5.90 -2.49 9.73
C VAL A 52 -5.87 -1.36 8.71
N MET A 53 -6.12 -1.68 7.44
CA MET A 53 -6.18 -0.68 6.38
C MET A 53 -7.46 0.16 6.46
N LEU A 54 -7.29 1.48 6.52
CA LEU A 54 -8.38 2.45 6.55
C LEU A 54 -8.77 2.87 5.13
N TRP A 55 -7.77 3.18 4.31
CA TRP A 55 -7.95 3.54 2.91
C TRP A 55 -6.66 3.27 2.14
N ALA A 56 -6.79 3.05 0.83
CA ALA A 56 -5.65 3.05 -0.07
C ALA A 56 -6.04 3.57 -1.44
N GLY A 57 -5.05 4.10 -2.15
CA GLY A 57 -5.20 4.52 -3.53
C GLY A 57 -3.84 4.74 -4.17
N GLY A 58 -3.84 5.19 -5.42
CA GLY A 58 -2.60 5.46 -6.12
C GLY A 58 -2.81 5.57 -7.61
N GLN A 59 -1.81 5.11 -8.35
CA GLN A 59 -1.78 5.22 -9.79
C GLN A 59 -1.02 4.04 -10.39
N ASP A 60 -1.52 3.50 -11.49
CA ASP A 60 -0.84 2.43 -12.22
C ASP A 60 0.23 2.95 -13.21
N ILE A 61 0.88 2.02 -13.90
CA ILE A 61 1.93 2.31 -14.89
C ILE A 61 1.43 3.14 -16.07
N THR A 62 0.14 3.08 -16.39
CA THR A 62 -0.50 3.85 -17.47
C THR A 62 -1.00 5.22 -17.00
N ARG A 63 -0.66 5.59 -15.76
CA ARG A 63 -1.09 6.81 -15.07
C ARG A 63 -2.58 6.86 -14.75
N GLN A 64 -3.26 5.71 -14.73
CA GLN A 64 -4.66 5.68 -14.32
C GLN A 64 -4.77 5.67 -12.79
N PRO A 65 -5.61 6.54 -12.20
CA PRO A 65 -5.89 6.51 -10.78
C PRO A 65 -6.48 5.17 -10.32
N ARG A 66 -6.08 4.71 -9.14
CA ARG A 66 -6.63 3.53 -8.47
C ARG A 66 -7.13 3.92 -7.10
N HIS A 67 -8.34 3.49 -6.78
CA HIS A 67 -8.98 3.67 -5.49
C HIS A 67 -9.34 2.30 -4.92
N PHE A 68 -8.96 2.04 -3.67
CA PHE A 68 -9.21 0.78 -2.98
C PHE A 68 -10.10 1.05 -1.77
N ASP A 69 -11.41 0.92 -1.98
CA ASP A 69 -12.44 1.29 -1.01
C ASP A 69 -13.41 0.13 -0.75
N GLY A 70 -14.18 0.24 0.34
CA GLY A 70 -15.21 -0.73 0.69
C GLY A 70 -14.69 -2.06 1.25
N ILE A 71 -15.51 -3.11 1.10
CA ILE A 71 -15.21 -4.48 1.53
C ILE A 71 -14.23 -5.10 0.52
N GLY A 72 -13.14 -5.69 1.02
CA GLY A 72 -12.11 -6.30 0.16
C GLY A 72 -11.00 -5.35 -0.30
N LYS A 73 -11.01 -4.07 0.11
CA LYS A 73 -9.97 -3.10 -0.26
C LYS A 73 -8.54 -3.59 0.02
N ALA A 74 -8.33 -4.34 1.10
CA ALA A 74 -7.02 -4.92 1.42
C ALA A 74 -6.58 -5.90 0.33
N ASP A 75 -7.45 -6.84 -0.05
CA ASP A 75 -7.14 -7.80 -1.11
C ASP A 75 -6.96 -7.12 -2.48
N GLN A 76 -7.66 -6.02 -2.75
CA GLN A 76 -7.46 -5.23 -3.97
C GLN A 76 -6.10 -4.54 -4.01
N LEU A 77 -5.66 -3.94 -2.90
CA LEU A 77 -4.32 -3.34 -2.82
C LEU A 77 -3.25 -4.42 -2.97
N GLU A 78 -3.45 -5.59 -2.36
CA GLU A 78 -2.55 -6.73 -2.51
C GLU A 78 -2.45 -7.22 -3.95
N ALA A 79 -3.58 -7.40 -4.64
CA ALA A 79 -3.61 -7.76 -6.05
C ALA A 79 -2.86 -6.73 -6.91
N PHE A 80 -3.11 -5.44 -6.66
CA PHE A 80 -2.43 -4.35 -7.35
C PHE A 80 -0.91 -4.39 -7.17
N LEU A 81 -0.43 -4.57 -5.93
CA LEU A 81 1.00 -4.70 -5.65
C LEU A 81 1.59 -5.97 -6.28
N ALA A 82 0.79 -7.03 -6.42
CA ALA A 82 1.18 -8.27 -7.10
C ALA A 82 1.09 -8.20 -8.64
N GLY A 83 0.67 -7.07 -9.21
CA GLY A 83 0.48 -6.92 -10.66
C GLY A 83 -0.67 -7.75 -11.23
N ARG A 84 -1.71 -8.01 -10.43
CA ARG A 84 -2.93 -8.74 -10.80
C ARG A 84 -4.14 -7.80 -10.83
#